data_AF-A0A210P829-F1
#
_entry.id   AF-A0A210P829-F1
#
_cell.length_a   1.000
_cell.length_b   1.000
_cell.length_c   1.000
_cell.angle_alpha   90.00
_cell.angle_beta   90.00
_cell.angle_gamma   90.00
#
_symmetry.space_group_name_H-M   'P 1'
#
loop_
_entity.id
_entity.type
_entity.pdbx_description
1 polymer ?
#
loop_
_entity_poly.entity_id
_entity_poly.type
_entity_poly.pdbx_seq_one_letter_code
_entity_poly.pdbx_strand_id
1 'polypeptide(L)'
;MQISTEDVLIDSLNKLLENKSVDKVTVKDIVSECGLTRQTFYNHFSDIYALVEYSACQNAKKYLDKASDYDNWQEGFYNIMIKIKENKVIAQNVYHSIYRDLMEKYIYDVLYGYIIQIVEKQAKGMSVSQNHKDFIAHFYSLAFIAVIFEWISDDMKDDPEEIVEQIGVLIHGDFKKALNKYAK
;
A
#
# COMPACT_ATOMS: atom_id res chain seq x y z
N MET A 1 -25.78 3.96 4.00
CA MET A 1 -24.88 3.25 4.94
C MET A 1 -24.69 4.14 6.16
N GLN A 2 -24.77 3.57 7.36
CA GLN A 2 -24.50 4.30 8.60
C GLN A 2 -22.98 4.37 8.77
N ILE A 3 -22.42 5.58 8.93
CA ILE A 3 -20.98 5.79 9.12
C ILE A 3 -20.60 5.21 10.49
N SER A 4 -19.57 4.36 10.55
CA SER A 4 -19.09 3.79 11.82
C SER A 4 -18.30 4.82 12.64
N THR A 5 -18.11 4.58 13.94
CA THR A 5 -17.28 5.49 14.76
C THR A 5 -15.82 5.42 14.32
N GLU A 6 -15.37 4.24 13.90
CA GLU A 6 -14.06 4.00 13.31
C GLU A 6 -13.85 4.84 12.05
N ASP A 7 -14.84 4.90 11.14
CA ASP A 7 -14.75 5.74 9.93
C ASP A 7 -14.63 7.23 10.28
N VAL A 8 -15.41 7.71 11.26
CA VAL A 8 -15.32 9.11 11.74
C VAL A 8 -13.93 9.41 12.30
N LEU A 9 -13.34 8.48 13.05
CA LEU A 9 -12.00 8.63 13.63
C LEU A 9 -10.90 8.57 12.56
N ILE A 10 -11.06 7.74 11.52
CA ILE A 10 -10.16 7.69 10.36
C ILE A 10 -10.21 8.99 9.57
N ASP A 11 -11.40 9.49 9.26
CA ASP A 11 -11.56 10.75 8.51
C ASP A 11 -10.94 11.93 9.26
N SER A 12 -11.09 11.93 10.59
CA SER A 12 -10.44 12.89 11.47
C SER A 12 -8.92 12.82 11.42
N LEU A 13 -8.35 11.61 11.50
CA LEU A 13 -6.93 11.39 11.35
C LEU A 13 -6.42 11.90 10.00
N ASN A 14 -7.08 11.55 8.89
CA ASN A 14 -6.66 11.94 7.55
C ASN A 14 -6.58 13.47 7.39
N LYS A 15 -7.59 14.20 7.86
CA LYS A 15 -7.58 15.68 7.84
C LYS A 15 -6.46 16.29 8.67
N LEU A 16 -6.12 15.68 9.81
CA LEU A 16 -5.00 16.12 10.64
C LEU A 16 -3.66 15.87 9.95
N LEU A 17 -3.54 14.73 9.24
CA LEU A 17 -2.33 14.35 8.51
C LEU A 17 -2.04 15.23 7.28
N GLU A 18 -3.05 15.91 6.73
CA GLU A 18 -2.85 16.94 5.70
C GLU A 18 -1.99 18.12 6.19
N ASN A 19 -2.03 18.42 7.49
CA ASN A 19 -1.44 19.62 8.08
C ASN A 19 -0.36 19.35 9.14
N LYS A 20 -0.23 18.10 9.59
CA LYS A 20 0.62 17.72 10.72
C LYS A 20 1.21 16.33 10.51
N SER A 21 2.49 16.14 10.84
CA SER A 21 3.10 14.81 10.81
C SER A 21 2.43 13.89 11.84
N VAL A 22 2.34 12.59 11.51
CA VAL A 22 1.68 11.57 12.34
C VAL A 22 2.19 11.55 13.79
N ASP A 23 3.50 11.71 14.00
CA ASP A 23 4.11 11.72 15.34
C ASP A 23 3.65 12.87 16.23
N LYS A 24 3.09 13.93 15.64
CA LYS A 24 2.60 15.09 16.37
C LYS A 24 1.08 15.02 16.57
N VAL A 25 0.36 14.14 15.90
CA VAL A 25 -1.08 13.98 16.10
C VAL A 25 -1.31 13.39 17.49
N THR A 26 -2.30 13.91 18.22
CA THR A 26 -2.69 13.39 19.53
C THR A 26 -4.13 12.87 19.52
N VAL A 27 -4.47 11.96 20.45
CA VAL A 27 -5.87 11.55 20.67
C VAL A 27 -6.77 12.75 20.92
N LYS A 28 -6.25 13.80 21.60
CA LYS A 28 -6.99 15.03 21.83
C LYS A 28 -7.30 15.75 20.52
N ASP A 29 -6.33 15.86 19.62
CA ASP A 29 -6.52 16.53 18.33
C ASP A 29 -7.63 15.83 17.54
N ILE A 30 -7.58 14.49 17.46
CA ILE A 30 -8.55 13.65 16.74
C ILE A 30 -9.96 13.86 17.29
N VAL A 31 -10.17 13.61 18.58
CA VAL A 31 -11.53 13.70 19.15
C VAL A 31 -12.08 15.13 19.15
N SER A 32 -11.19 16.14 19.16
CA SER A 32 -11.60 17.54 19.04
C SER A 32 -12.04 17.89 17.62
N GLU A 33 -11.39 17.33 16.59
CA GLU A 33 -11.76 17.55 15.19
C GLU A 33 -13.13 16.93 14.87
N CYS A 34 -13.39 15.71 15.36
CA CYS A 34 -14.64 14.99 15.04
C CYS A 34 -15.77 15.15 16.08
N GLY A 35 -15.54 15.92 17.14
CA GLY A 35 -16.54 16.20 18.18
C GLY A 35 -16.84 15.02 19.11
N LEU A 36 -15.95 14.03 19.18
CA LEU A 36 -16.09 12.87 20.07
C LEU A 36 -15.35 13.08 21.41
N THR A 37 -15.50 12.12 22.32
CA THR A 37 -14.76 12.13 23.59
C THR A 37 -13.54 11.20 23.53
N ARG A 38 -12.55 11.45 24.38
CA ARG A 38 -11.43 10.51 24.57
C ARG A 38 -11.93 9.12 24.99
N GLN A 39 -12.97 9.05 25.82
CA GLN A 39 -13.57 7.77 26.21
C GLN A 39 -14.10 7.02 24.98
N THR A 40 -14.77 7.71 24.07
CA THR A 40 -15.24 7.15 22.80
C THR A 40 -14.07 6.62 21.99
N PHE A 41 -12.99 7.39 21.83
CA PHE A 41 -11.78 6.92 21.14
C PHE A 41 -11.26 5.61 21.73
N TYR A 42 -11.05 5.57 23.05
CA TYR A 42 -10.46 4.42 23.73
C TYR A 42 -11.38 3.17 23.77
N ASN A 43 -12.67 3.33 23.45
CA ASN A 43 -13.55 2.18 23.24
C ASN A 43 -13.26 1.45 21.92
N HIS A 44 -12.64 2.12 20.93
CA HIS A 44 -12.34 1.56 19.62
C HIS A 44 -10.84 1.30 19.40
N PHE A 45 -9.96 2.15 19.94
CA PHE A 45 -8.52 2.06 19.73
C PHE A 45 -7.73 2.27 21.03
N SER A 46 -6.73 1.43 21.28
CA SER A 46 -5.87 1.56 22.47
C SER A 46 -5.05 2.85 22.49
N ASP A 47 -4.62 3.30 21.31
CA ASP A 47 -3.82 4.49 21.09
C ASP A 47 -3.88 4.93 19.62
N ILE A 48 -3.05 5.92 19.28
CA ILE A 48 -2.95 6.47 17.92
C ILE A 48 -2.33 5.46 16.95
N TYR A 49 -1.41 4.61 17.41
CA TYR A 49 -0.80 3.59 16.56
C TYR A 49 -1.86 2.59 16.10
N ALA A 50 -2.73 2.14 17.00
CA ALA A 50 -3.83 1.24 16.66
C ALA A 50 -4.79 1.86 15.62
N LEU A 51 -5.08 3.16 15.71
CA LEU A 51 -5.90 3.86 14.72
C LEU A 51 -5.18 4.00 13.37
N VAL A 52 -3.89 4.36 13.36
CA VAL A 52 -3.08 4.48 12.14
C VAL A 52 -2.98 3.11 11.46
N GLU A 53 -2.72 2.06 12.23
CA GLU A 53 -2.68 0.68 11.75
C GLU A 53 -4.02 0.29 11.12
N TYR A 54 -5.13 0.54 11.82
CA TYR A 54 -6.45 0.23 11.32
C TYR A 54 -6.81 1.01 10.05
N SER A 55 -6.50 2.32 10.00
CA SER A 55 -6.73 3.18 8.84
C SER A 55 -5.98 2.67 7.61
N ALA A 56 -4.70 2.34 7.78
CA ALA A 56 -3.87 1.85 6.69
C ALA A 56 -4.31 0.45 6.21
N CYS A 57 -4.70 -0.47 7.11
CA CYS A 57 -5.32 -1.74 6.76
C CYS A 57 -6.59 -1.56 5.90
N GLN A 58 -7.48 -0.64 6.29
CA GLN A 58 -8.72 -0.37 5.56
C GLN A 58 -8.45 0.20 4.16
N ASN A 59 -7.46 1.10 4.05
CA ASN A 59 -7.07 1.65 2.76
C ASN A 59 -6.46 0.56 1.85
N ALA A 60 -5.55 -0.26 2.37
CA ALA A 60 -4.96 -1.38 1.63
C ALA A 60 -6.02 -2.32 1.08
N LYS A 61 -7.01 -2.69 1.91
CA LYS A 61 -8.13 -3.54 1.49
C LYS A 61 -8.97 -2.90 0.39
N LYS A 62 -9.34 -1.61 0.53
CA LYS A 62 -10.07 -0.87 -0.51
C LYS A 62 -9.31 -0.81 -1.85
N TYR A 63 -7.98 -0.74 -1.81
CA TYR A 63 -7.14 -0.80 -3.00
C TYR A 63 -7.13 -2.19 -3.62
N LEU A 64 -6.93 -3.23 -2.81
CA LEU A 64 -6.92 -4.62 -3.27
C LEU A 64 -8.26 -5.05 -3.87
N ASP A 65 -9.38 -4.61 -3.29
CA ASP A 65 -10.73 -4.90 -3.81
C ASP A 65 -10.98 -4.30 -5.20
N LYS A 66 -10.22 -3.26 -5.60
CA LYS A 66 -10.27 -2.65 -6.95
C LYS A 66 -9.20 -3.20 -7.88
N ALA A 67 -8.24 -3.95 -7.35
CA ALA A 67 -7.06 -4.38 -8.11
C ALA A 67 -7.36 -5.53 -9.08
N SER A 68 -8.51 -6.21 -8.93
CA SER A 68 -8.98 -7.28 -9.81
C SER A 68 -9.27 -6.85 -11.25
N ASP A 69 -9.37 -5.55 -11.50
CA ASP A 69 -9.76 -4.99 -12.80
C ASP A 69 -8.57 -4.80 -13.76
N TYR A 70 -7.35 -5.00 -13.27
CA TYR A 70 -6.13 -4.72 -14.04
C TYR A 70 -5.50 -5.96 -14.64
N ASP A 71 -5.20 -5.86 -15.93
CA ASP A 71 -4.70 -6.98 -16.73
C ASP A 71 -3.17 -7.14 -16.72
N ASN A 72 -2.44 -6.11 -16.29
CA ASN A 72 -0.97 -6.04 -16.32
C ASN A 72 -0.42 -5.40 -15.04
N TRP A 73 0.80 -5.76 -14.63
CA TRP A 73 1.37 -5.30 -13.36
C TRP A 73 1.82 -3.84 -13.40
N GLN A 74 2.12 -3.32 -14.60
CA GLN A 74 2.58 -1.96 -14.81
C GLN A 74 1.52 -0.96 -14.35
N GLU A 75 0.27 -1.19 -14.72
CA GLU A 75 -0.84 -0.31 -14.41
C GLU A 75 -1.10 -0.24 -12.91
N GLY A 76 -1.12 -1.38 -12.20
CA GLY A 76 -1.30 -1.35 -10.75
C GLY A 76 -0.09 -0.78 -10.02
N PHE A 77 1.13 -1.07 -10.47
CA PHE A 77 2.33 -0.47 -9.87
C PHE A 77 2.34 1.05 -10.06
N TYR A 78 2.04 1.54 -11.27
CA TYR A 78 1.87 2.96 -11.57
C TYR A 78 0.79 3.60 -10.70
N ASN A 79 -0.39 2.98 -10.59
CA ASN A 79 -1.48 3.49 -9.76
C ASN A 79 -1.08 3.60 -8.29
N ILE A 80 -0.36 2.62 -7.75
CA ILE A 80 0.18 2.69 -6.38
C ILE A 80 1.12 3.89 -6.23
N MET A 81 2.05 4.07 -7.16
CA MET A 81 2.98 5.21 -7.14
C MET A 81 2.26 6.56 -7.23
N ILE A 82 1.25 6.69 -8.11
CA ILE A 82 0.44 7.90 -8.23
C ILE A 82 -0.30 8.20 -6.93
N LYS A 83 -0.87 7.20 -6.27
CA LYS A 83 -1.56 7.38 -4.99
C LYS A 83 -0.64 7.78 -3.86
N ILE A 84 0.60 7.27 -3.86
CA ILE A 84 1.64 7.74 -2.96
C ILE A 84 1.99 9.21 -3.28
N LYS A 85 2.10 9.59 -4.56
CA LYS A 85 2.37 10.97 -5.02
C LYS A 85 1.28 11.96 -4.60
N GLU A 86 0.00 11.59 -4.79
CA GLU A 86 -1.16 12.39 -4.37
C GLU A 86 -1.11 12.73 -2.87
N ASN A 87 -0.49 11.85 -2.08
CA ASN A 87 -0.32 11.99 -0.63
C ASN A 87 1.14 12.28 -0.24
N LYS A 88 1.92 12.96 -1.10
CA LYS A 88 3.38 13.17 -0.93
C LYS A 88 3.77 13.61 0.48
N VAL A 89 3.10 14.63 1.04
CA VAL A 89 3.40 15.14 2.39
C VAL A 89 3.25 14.06 3.45
N ILE A 90 2.18 13.28 3.40
CA ILE A 90 1.91 12.19 4.34
C ILE A 90 2.96 11.08 4.14
N ALA A 91 3.17 10.65 2.90
CA ALA A 91 4.14 9.61 2.57
C ALA A 91 5.55 9.96 3.05
N GLN A 92 6.00 11.20 2.84
CA GLN A 92 7.29 11.67 3.33
C GLN A 92 7.35 11.75 4.85
N ASN A 93 6.31 12.27 5.50
CA ASN A 93 6.27 12.34 6.96
C ASN A 93 6.32 10.94 7.58
N VAL A 94 5.57 9.98 7.03
CA VAL A 94 5.55 8.60 7.50
C VAL A 94 6.89 7.91 7.26
N TYR A 95 7.50 8.10 6.08
CA TYR A 95 8.81 7.56 5.74
C TYR A 95 9.92 7.99 6.72
N HIS A 96 9.89 9.25 7.19
CA HIS A 96 10.87 9.79 8.15
C HIS A 96 10.49 9.58 9.62
N SER A 97 9.39 8.87 9.89
CA SER A 97 8.87 8.64 11.24
C SER A 97 9.11 7.20 11.71
N ILE A 98 8.75 6.95 12.96
CA ILE A 98 8.69 5.59 13.54
C ILE A 98 7.65 4.68 12.86
N TYR A 99 6.77 5.23 12.01
CA TYR A 99 5.76 4.49 11.26
C TYR A 99 6.27 3.97 9.90
N ARG A 100 7.55 4.13 9.59
CA ARG A 100 8.15 3.64 8.33
C ARG A 100 7.97 2.14 8.13
N ASP A 101 8.26 1.33 9.15
CA ASP A 101 8.15 -0.15 9.06
C ASP A 101 6.69 -0.57 8.87
N LEU A 102 5.78 0.18 9.48
CA LEU A 102 4.36 -0.02 9.32
C LEU A 102 3.94 0.28 7.87
N MET A 103 4.40 1.39 7.29
CA MET A 103 4.20 1.72 5.87
C MET A 103 4.77 0.65 4.94
N GLU A 104 5.95 0.10 5.25
CA GLU A 104 6.58 -0.97 4.48
C GLU A 104 5.70 -2.22 4.42
N LYS A 105 5.21 -2.67 5.60
CA LYS A 105 4.27 -3.79 5.70
C LYS A 105 3.01 -3.56 4.87
N TYR A 106 2.46 -2.34 4.88
CA TYR A 106 1.26 -2.03 4.11
C TYR A 106 1.47 -2.06 2.61
N ILE A 107 2.55 -1.45 2.14
CA ILE A 107 2.87 -1.45 0.71
C ILE A 107 3.16 -2.88 0.27
N TYR A 108 3.80 -3.69 1.11
CA TYR A 108 3.97 -5.12 0.86
C TYR A 108 2.64 -5.85 0.68
N ASP A 109 1.69 -5.70 1.61
CA ASP A 109 0.41 -6.41 1.54
C ASP A 109 -0.37 -6.05 0.26
N VAL A 110 -0.36 -4.77 -0.13
CA VAL A 110 -0.99 -4.30 -1.37
C VAL A 110 -0.29 -4.86 -2.60
N LEU A 111 1.05 -4.75 -2.68
CA LEU A 111 1.81 -5.25 -3.83
C LEU A 111 1.71 -6.76 -3.97
N TYR A 112 1.87 -7.51 -2.88
CA TYR A 112 1.78 -8.97 -2.90
C TYR A 112 0.39 -9.41 -3.37
N GLY A 113 -0.67 -8.86 -2.74
CA GLY A 113 -2.06 -9.18 -3.09
C GLY A 113 -2.40 -8.86 -4.54
N TYR A 114 -1.73 -7.86 -5.12
CA TYR A 114 -1.87 -7.52 -6.54
C TYR A 114 -1.08 -8.45 -7.46
N ILE A 115 0.22 -8.63 -7.20
CA ILE A 115 1.11 -9.41 -8.07
C ILE A 115 0.70 -10.88 -8.09
N ILE A 116 0.25 -11.44 -6.96
CA ILE A 116 -0.21 -12.83 -6.94
C ILE A 116 -1.40 -13.05 -7.88
N GLN A 117 -2.34 -12.10 -7.99
CA GLN A 117 -3.47 -12.22 -8.93
C GLN A 117 -3.00 -12.29 -10.39
N ILE A 118 -1.97 -11.50 -10.72
CA ILE A 118 -1.38 -11.49 -12.06
C ILE A 118 -0.65 -12.80 -12.34
N VAL A 119 0.12 -13.29 -11.36
CA VAL A 119 0.82 -14.58 -11.46
C VAL A 119 -0.18 -15.71 -11.64
N GLU A 120 -1.28 -15.74 -10.89
CA GLU A 120 -2.36 -16.73 -11.03
C GLU A 120 -3.01 -16.67 -12.42
N LYS A 121 -3.30 -15.46 -12.91
CA LYS A 121 -3.88 -15.25 -14.24
C LYS A 121 -2.95 -15.76 -15.34
N GLN A 122 -1.64 -15.49 -15.23
CA GLN A 122 -0.64 -15.95 -16.20
C GLN A 122 -0.36 -17.45 -16.11
N ALA A 123 -0.50 -18.05 -14.93
CA ALA A 123 -0.35 -19.48 -14.71
C ALA A 123 -1.56 -20.31 -15.18
N LYS A 124 -2.67 -19.67 -15.59
CA LYS A 124 -3.86 -20.37 -16.06
C LYS A 124 -3.54 -21.30 -17.23
N GLY A 125 -3.86 -22.59 -17.05
CA GLY A 125 -3.55 -23.64 -18.04
C GLY A 125 -2.15 -24.24 -17.90
N MET A 126 -1.37 -23.84 -16.89
CA MET A 126 -0.05 -24.36 -16.58
C MET A 126 -0.09 -25.19 -15.29
N SER A 127 0.75 -26.22 -15.20
CA SER A 127 0.90 -27.05 -14.01
C SER A 127 2.04 -26.51 -13.14
N VAL A 128 1.77 -25.43 -12.39
CA VAL A 128 2.74 -24.75 -11.51
C VAL A 128 2.28 -24.83 -10.06
N SER A 129 3.17 -25.21 -9.14
CA SER A 129 2.85 -25.28 -7.71
C SER A 129 2.60 -23.90 -7.09
N GLN A 130 1.79 -23.83 -6.04
CA GLN A 130 1.51 -22.58 -5.33
C GLN A 130 2.78 -21.92 -4.80
N ASN A 131 3.70 -22.71 -4.21
CA ASN A 131 4.96 -22.19 -3.66
C ASN A 131 5.80 -21.42 -4.69
N HIS A 132 5.79 -21.82 -5.97
CA HIS A 132 6.51 -21.08 -7.02
C HIS A 132 5.79 -19.79 -7.41
N LYS A 133 4.46 -19.79 -7.43
CA LYS A 133 3.66 -18.58 -7.66
C LYS A 133 3.86 -17.57 -6.53
N ASP A 134 3.80 -18.02 -5.29
CA ASP A 134 4.03 -17.21 -4.10
C ASP A 134 5.45 -16.64 -4.07
N PHE A 135 6.46 -17.45 -4.44
CA PHE A 135 7.84 -16.98 -4.53
C PHE A 135 8.01 -15.87 -5.57
N ILE A 136 7.41 -16.03 -6.76
CA ILE A 136 7.42 -14.99 -7.80
C ILE A 136 6.78 -13.71 -7.24
N ALA A 137 5.58 -13.81 -6.67
CA ALA A 137 4.88 -12.65 -6.14
C ALA A 137 5.65 -11.95 -5.01
N HIS A 138 6.23 -12.72 -4.09
CA HIS A 138 7.06 -12.21 -3.01
C HIS A 138 8.29 -11.46 -3.52
N PHE A 139 9.05 -12.06 -4.44
CA PHE A 139 10.26 -11.45 -5.01
C PHE A 139 9.97 -10.08 -5.65
N TYR A 140 8.95 -10.01 -6.51
CA TYR A 140 8.60 -8.75 -7.17
C TYR A 140 8.02 -7.73 -6.20
N SER A 141 7.27 -8.16 -5.18
CA SER A 141 6.77 -7.24 -4.14
C SER A 141 7.93 -6.58 -3.39
N LEU A 142 8.95 -7.35 -3.00
CA LEU A 142 10.15 -6.80 -2.35
C LEU A 142 10.90 -5.83 -3.25
N ALA A 143 11.08 -6.16 -4.53
CA ALA A 143 11.75 -5.29 -5.50
C ALA A 143 10.99 -3.97 -5.68
N PHE A 144 9.66 -4.04 -5.79
CA PHE A 144 8.80 -2.86 -5.98
C PHE A 144 8.74 -1.96 -4.74
N ILE A 145 8.74 -2.53 -3.54
CA ILE A 145 8.87 -1.76 -2.28
C ILE A 145 10.18 -0.98 -2.28
N ALA A 146 11.30 -1.64 -2.62
CA ALA A 146 12.61 -1.00 -2.62
C ALA A 146 12.62 0.22 -3.56
N VAL A 147 12.08 0.09 -4.77
CA VAL A 147 11.95 1.20 -5.72
C VAL A 147 11.06 2.31 -5.18
N ILE A 148 9.89 1.99 -4.62
CA ILE A 148 8.99 2.99 -4.04
C ILE A 148 9.70 3.76 -2.92
N PHE A 149 10.43 3.06 -2.05
CA PHE A 149 11.11 3.67 -0.90
C PHE A 149 12.30 4.53 -1.31
N GLU A 150 13.05 4.11 -2.32
CA GLU A 150 14.10 4.94 -2.93
C GLU A 150 13.48 6.22 -3.52
N TRP A 151 12.40 6.08 -4.30
CA TRP A 151 11.69 7.20 -4.90
C TRP A 151 11.10 8.17 -3.86
N ILE A 152 10.51 7.67 -2.77
CA ILE A 152 10.06 8.52 -1.64
C ILE A 152 11.25 9.24 -1.01
N SER A 153 12.38 8.54 -0.82
CA SER A 153 13.58 9.11 -0.19
C SER A 153 14.19 10.25 -1.00
N ASP A 154 14.06 10.20 -2.34
CA ASP A 154 14.50 11.26 -3.25
C ASP A 154 13.40 12.27 -3.58
N ASP A 155 12.47 12.51 -2.65
CA ASP A 155 11.41 13.53 -2.78
C ASP A 155 10.44 13.29 -3.95
N MET A 156 10.33 12.05 -4.44
CA MET A 156 9.44 11.66 -5.53
C MET A 156 9.67 12.48 -6.81
N LYS A 157 10.92 12.80 -7.12
CA LYS A 157 11.29 13.68 -8.24
C LYS A 157 10.97 13.08 -9.60
N ASP A 158 11.31 11.80 -9.78
CA ASP A 158 11.10 11.09 -11.03
C ASP A 158 9.59 10.88 -11.30
N ASP A 159 9.23 10.79 -12.58
CA ASP A 159 7.87 10.47 -12.99
C ASP A 159 7.60 8.97 -12.75
N PRO A 160 6.53 8.60 -12.01
CA PRO A 160 6.08 7.22 -11.92
C PRO A 160 5.97 6.49 -13.25
N GLU A 161 5.55 7.18 -14.33
CA GLU A 161 5.45 6.55 -15.66
C GLU A 161 6.83 6.09 -16.16
N GLU A 162 7.85 6.96 -16.06
CA GLU A 162 9.23 6.64 -16.46
C GLU A 162 9.81 5.48 -15.63
N ILE A 163 9.57 5.47 -14.32
CA ILE A 163 10.01 4.38 -13.44
C ILE A 163 9.38 3.05 -13.85
N VAL A 164 8.06 3.04 -14.09
CA VAL A 164 7.31 1.85 -14.51
C VAL A 164 7.79 1.35 -15.87
N GLU A 165 8.08 2.25 -16.81
CA GLU A 165 8.64 1.90 -18.11
C GLU A 165 10.02 1.25 -17.99
N GLN A 166 10.93 1.83 -17.19
CA GLN A 166 12.27 1.26 -16.98
C GLN A 166 12.22 -0.13 -16.37
N ILE A 167 11.39 -0.34 -15.35
CA ILE A 167 11.17 -1.67 -14.78
C ILE A 167 10.55 -2.59 -15.84
N GLY A 168 9.63 -2.06 -16.64
CA GLY A 168 9.01 -2.73 -17.77
C GLY A 168 10.05 -3.35 -18.70
N VAL A 169 11.07 -2.60 -19.10
CA VAL A 169 12.18 -3.08 -19.93
C VAL A 169 12.92 -4.27 -19.29
N LEU A 170 13.12 -4.23 -17.96
CA LEU A 170 13.86 -5.26 -17.24
C LEU A 170 13.07 -6.56 -17.07
N ILE A 171 11.76 -6.47 -16.83
CA ILE A 171 10.96 -7.62 -16.37
C ILE A 171 9.89 -8.07 -17.36
N HIS A 172 9.81 -7.45 -18.55
CA HIS A 172 8.82 -7.79 -19.56
C HIS A 172 8.85 -9.29 -19.91
N GLY A 173 7.74 -9.97 -19.69
CA GLY A 173 7.59 -11.40 -19.97
C GLY A 173 8.27 -12.35 -18.98
N ASP A 174 8.98 -11.85 -17.96
CA ASP A 174 9.73 -12.69 -17.02
C ASP A 174 8.82 -13.52 -16.11
N PHE A 175 7.61 -13.05 -15.78
CA PHE A 175 6.62 -13.84 -15.03
C PHE A 175 6.26 -15.12 -15.80
N LYS A 176 5.78 -14.98 -17.05
CA LYS A 176 5.41 -16.10 -17.92
C LYS A 176 6.60 -17.02 -18.21
N LYS A 177 7.79 -16.46 -18.42
CA LYS A 177 9.03 -17.22 -18.61
C LYS A 177 9.39 -18.06 -17.38
N ALA A 178 9.31 -17.48 -16.18
CA ALA A 178 9.54 -18.20 -14.92
C ALA A 178 8.49 -19.30 -14.72
N LEU A 179 7.20 -18.97 -14.90
CA LEU A 179 6.10 -19.93 -14.82
C LEU A 179 6.31 -21.12 -15.78
N ASN A 180 6.74 -20.88 -17.03
CA ASN A 180 6.98 -21.94 -18.01
C ASN A 180 8.12 -22.87 -17.59
N LYS A 181 9.15 -22.33 -16.93
CA LYS A 181 10.25 -23.15 -16.39
C LYS A 181 9.83 -23.99 -15.18
N TYR A 182 8.87 -23.50 -14.40
CA TYR A 182 8.32 -24.21 -13.26
C TYR A 182 7.20 -25.18 -13.62
N ALA A 183 6.59 -25.02 -14.80
CA ALA A 183 5.54 -25.90 -15.28
C ALA A 183 6.08 -27.31 -15.51
N LYS A 184 5.36 -28.31 -15.00
CA LYS A 184 5.66 -29.73 -15.18
C LYS A 184 4.69 -30.40 -16.13
#